data_AF-A0A818YCP4-F1
#
_entry.id   AF-A0A818YCP4-F1
#
_cell.length_a   1.000
_cell.length_b   1.000
_cell.length_c   1.000
_cell.angle_alpha   90.00
_cell.angle_beta   90.00
_cell.angle_gamma   90.00
#
_symmetry.space_group_name_H-M   'P 1'
#
loop_
_entity.id
_entity.type
_entity.pdbx_description
1 polymer ?
#
loop_
_entity_poly.entity_id
_entity_poly.type
_entity_poly.pdbx_seq_one_letter_code
_entity_poly.pdbx_strand_id
1 'polypeptide(L)'
;MGCCKSSLYINTLRSHRSNSTRISSSFTQTEMIQLGTILSNIPDHYQEAIINLPARKLLNFYQYHLMALYYGLQREWLLAIVCEQYAIKGLQALMPTEKDHYIFFNFYSVLSACFLALGEIETAIKGLHITLDILLKHTPMDYKTISNHYYHLGNAYRTIQNWEAALQSLTQAIEIAQLSNDLDQEYIHNLETNFQLIKKQVANNILCNLILSKA
;
A
#
# COMPACT_ATOMS: atom_id res chain seq x y z
N MET A 1 -28.25 8.18 4.89
CA MET A 1 -27.63 9.52 4.82
C MET A 1 -26.26 9.43 4.13
N GLY A 2 -26.22 9.07 2.84
CA GLY A 2 -24.97 8.82 2.11
C GLY A 2 -24.98 9.51 0.77
N CYS A 3 -24.72 10.82 0.74
CA CYS A 3 -24.59 11.58 -0.51
C CYS A 3 -23.88 12.91 -0.21
N CYS A 4 -22.56 12.93 -0.03
CA CYS A 4 -21.84 14.21 0.15
C CYS A 4 -20.39 14.28 -0.36
N LYS A 5 -19.63 13.17 -0.50
CA LYS A 5 -18.23 13.28 -0.96
C LYS A 5 -18.06 13.42 -2.48
N SER A 6 -18.87 12.72 -3.28
CA SER A 6 -18.85 12.84 -4.75
C SER A 6 -19.38 14.20 -5.26
N SER A 7 -20.38 14.75 -4.57
CA SER A 7 -20.95 16.08 -4.85
C SER A 7 -19.95 17.21 -4.56
N LEU A 8 -19.20 17.11 -3.46
CA LEU A 8 -18.15 18.08 -3.14
C LEU A 8 -17.06 18.09 -4.23
N TYR A 9 -16.63 16.92 -4.72
CA TYR A 9 -15.57 16.83 -5.71
C TYR A 9 -15.95 17.43 -7.07
N ILE A 10 -17.20 17.18 -7.53
CA ILE A 10 -17.76 17.84 -8.72
C ILE A 10 -17.79 19.36 -8.53
N ASN A 11 -18.02 19.85 -7.31
CA ASN A 11 -18.01 21.28 -7.01
C ASN A 11 -16.59 21.87 -6.90
N THR A 12 -15.59 21.12 -6.43
CA THR A 12 -14.18 21.54 -6.42
C THR A 12 -13.61 21.64 -7.83
N LEU A 13 -13.94 20.69 -8.71
CA LEU A 13 -13.62 20.79 -10.15
C LEU A 13 -14.32 21.99 -10.83
N ARG A 14 -15.46 22.43 -10.29
CA ARG A 14 -16.19 23.62 -10.76
C ARG A 14 -15.70 24.93 -10.14
N SER A 15 -15.06 24.94 -8.96
CA SER A 15 -14.60 26.18 -8.31
C SER A 15 -13.23 26.66 -8.82
N HIS A 16 -12.39 25.76 -9.36
CA HIS A 16 -11.16 26.11 -10.09
C HIS A 16 -11.41 26.63 -11.53
N ARG A 17 -12.63 27.12 -11.80
CA ARG A 17 -13.14 27.55 -13.12
C ARG A 17 -12.44 28.76 -13.76
N SER A 18 -11.45 29.37 -13.13
CA SER A 18 -10.68 30.44 -13.78
C SER A 18 -9.61 29.92 -14.74
N ASN A 19 -9.20 28.64 -14.66
CA ASN A 19 -8.24 28.04 -15.61
C ASN A 19 -8.74 26.74 -16.30
N SER A 20 -9.93 26.23 -15.98
CA SER A 20 -10.40 24.88 -16.38
C SER A 20 -11.23 24.78 -17.67
N THR A 21 -11.21 25.78 -18.56
CA THR A 21 -12.00 25.80 -19.81
C THR A 21 -11.61 24.73 -20.84
N ARG A 22 -10.63 23.85 -20.58
CA ARG A 22 -10.25 22.73 -21.47
C ARG A 22 -10.62 21.33 -20.97
N ILE A 23 -10.92 21.12 -19.69
CA ILE A 23 -11.04 19.77 -19.11
C ILE A 23 -12.44 19.15 -19.36
N SER A 24 -13.47 19.96 -19.62
CA SER A 24 -14.86 19.49 -19.56
C SER A 24 -15.49 19.02 -20.88
N SER A 25 -14.83 19.11 -22.04
CA SER A 25 -15.47 18.81 -23.33
C SER A 25 -15.20 17.41 -23.91
N SER A 26 -14.33 16.58 -23.29
CA SER A 26 -13.90 15.29 -23.87
C SER A 26 -14.23 14.03 -23.07
N PHE A 27 -14.75 14.16 -21.84
CA PHE A 27 -15.03 13.03 -20.95
C PHE A 27 -16.50 12.63 -20.95
N THR A 28 -16.75 11.33 -21.00
CA THR A 28 -18.04 10.73 -20.67
C THR A 28 -18.31 10.85 -19.18
N GLN A 29 -19.59 10.80 -18.79
CA GLN A 29 -19.98 10.84 -17.38
C GLN A 29 -19.39 9.68 -16.57
N THR A 30 -19.25 8.50 -17.19
CA THR A 30 -18.62 7.33 -16.58
C THR A 30 -17.14 7.55 -16.29
N GLU A 31 -16.38 8.10 -17.24
CA GLU A 31 -14.96 8.41 -17.05
C GLU A 31 -14.75 9.41 -15.90
N MET A 32 -15.64 10.41 -15.76
CA MET A 32 -15.58 11.36 -14.64
C MET A 32 -15.83 10.69 -13.28
N ILE A 33 -16.78 9.75 -13.21
CA ILE A 33 -17.06 8.99 -11.97
C ILE A 33 -15.86 8.13 -11.59
N GLN A 34 -15.30 7.39 -12.56
CA GLN A 34 -14.12 6.54 -12.33
C GLN A 34 -12.92 7.37 -11.86
N LEU A 35 -12.65 8.51 -12.51
CA LEU A 35 -11.59 9.41 -12.09
C LEU A 35 -11.83 9.94 -10.66
N GLY A 36 -13.07 10.29 -10.32
CA GLY A 36 -13.43 10.69 -8.95
C GLY A 36 -13.16 9.60 -7.92
N THR A 37 -13.41 8.33 -8.25
CA THR A 37 -13.08 7.20 -7.37
C THR A 37 -11.57 7.05 -7.16
N ILE A 38 -10.77 7.18 -8.23
CA ILE A 38 -9.30 7.15 -8.13
C ILE A 38 -8.81 8.25 -7.18
N LEU A 39 -9.29 9.49 -7.39
CA LEU A 39 -8.84 10.65 -6.63
C LEU A 39 -9.26 10.57 -5.16
N SER A 40 -10.42 9.97 -4.85
CA SER A 40 -10.86 9.76 -3.46
C SER A 40 -9.95 8.83 -2.64
N ASN A 41 -9.09 8.04 -3.30
CA ASN A 41 -8.10 7.17 -2.66
C ASN A 41 -6.72 7.82 -2.55
N ILE A 42 -6.56 9.09 -2.95
CA ILE A 42 -5.30 9.82 -3.00
C ILE A 42 -5.45 11.10 -2.14
N PRO A 43 -4.51 11.42 -1.24
CA PRO A 43 -4.52 12.67 -0.50
C PRO A 43 -4.61 13.89 -1.44
N ASP A 44 -5.38 14.90 -1.04
CA ASP A 44 -5.78 16.00 -1.92
C ASP A 44 -4.60 16.71 -2.59
N HIS A 45 -3.48 16.89 -1.90
CA HIS A 45 -2.28 17.54 -2.42
C HIS A 45 -1.53 16.73 -3.49
N TYR A 46 -1.82 15.45 -3.66
CA TYR A 46 -1.27 14.60 -4.74
C TYR A 46 -2.24 14.41 -5.90
N GLN A 47 -3.47 14.95 -5.82
CA GLN A 47 -4.46 14.75 -6.87
C GLN A 47 -4.17 15.58 -8.12
N GLU A 48 -3.50 16.74 -7.99
CA GLU A 48 -3.24 17.65 -9.12
C GLU A 48 -2.42 16.97 -10.22
N ALA A 49 -1.37 16.22 -9.84
CA ALA A 49 -0.55 15.48 -10.80
C ALA A 49 -1.39 14.49 -11.61
N ILE A 50 -2.36 13.82 -10.96
CA ILE A 50 -3.25 12.83 -11.57
C ILE A 50 -4.29 13.48 -12.50
N ILE A 51 -4.87 14.62 -12.10
CA ILE A 51 -5.87 15.34 -12.91
C ILE A 51 -5.27 15.81 -14.23
N ASN A 52 -3.98 16.13 -14.25
CA ASN A 52 -3.27 16.60 -15.44
C ASN A 52 -2.82 15.46 -16.39
N LEU A 53 -3.05 14.19 -16.04
CA LEU A 53 -2.69 13.07 -16.90
C LEU A 53 -3.66 12.85 -18.07
N PRO A 54 -3.22 12.16 -19.14
CA PRO A 54 -4.11 11.66 -20.17
C PRO A 54 -5.12 10.66 -19.59
N ALA A 55 -6.31 11.13 -19.19
CA ALA A 55 -7.16 10.36 -18.31
C ALA A 55 -7.67 9.03 -18.92
N ARG A 56 -7.88 8.91 -20.23
CA ARG A 56 -8.21 7.59 -20.83
C ARG A 56 -7.09 6.56 -20.64
N LYS A 57 -5.82 6.98 -20.74
CA LYS A 57 -4.68 6.08 -20.49
C LYS A 57 -4.60 5.75 -18.99
N LEU A 58 -4.78 6.74 -18.12
CA LEU A 58 -4.85 6.54 -16.67
C LEU A 58 -5.95 5.53 -16.29
N LEU A 59 -7.17 5.74 -16.77
CA LEU A 59 -8.33 4.88 -16.51
C LEU A 59 -8.09 3.46 -17.02
N ASN A 60 -7.48 3.31 -18.20
CA ASN A 60 -7.10 2.00 -18.73
C ASN A 60 -6.11 1.28 -17.80
N PHE A 61 -5.03 1.94 -17.35
CA PHE A 61 -4.07 1.31 -16.43
C PHE A 61 -4.71 1.00 -15.07
N TYR A 62 -5.54 1.91 -14.55
CA TYR A 62 -6.25 1.69 -13.30
C TYR A 62 -7.26 0.53 -13.40
N GLN A 63 -7.85 0.28 -14.57
CA GLN A 63 -8.71 -0.89 -14.80
C GLN A 63 -7.93 -2.20 -14.59
N TYR A 64 -6.67 -2.28 -15.01
CA TYR A 64 -5.83 -3.44 -14.72
C TYR A 64 -5.53 -3.58 -13.22
N HIS A 65 -5.35 -2.48 -12.48
CA HIS A 65 -5.25 -2.53 -11.01
C HIS A 65 -6.55 -3.09 -10.37
N LEU A 66 -7.72 -2.68 -10.87
CA LEU A 66 -8.99 -3.24 -10.42
C LEU A 66 -9.13 -4.73 -10.75
N MET A 67 -8.65 -5.17 -11.92
CA MET A 67 -8.57 -6.59 -12.27
C MET A 67 -7.61 -7.35 -11.35
N ALA A 68 -6.48 -6.75 -10.99
CA ALA A 68 -5.53 -7.35 -10.06
C ALA A 68 -6.14 -7.58 -8.68
N LEU A 69 -6.86 -6.59 -8.15
CA LEU A 69 -7.65 -6.73 -6.92
C LEU A 69 -8.69 -7.86 -7.04
N TYR A 70 -9.43 -7.91 -8.14
CA TYR A 70 -10.41 -8.97 -8.40
C TYR A 70 -9.77 -10.36 -8.40
N TYR A 71 -8.68 -10.56 -9.13
CA TYR A 71 -7.95 -11.83 -9.15
C TYR A 71 -7.34 -12.17 -7.79
N GLY A 72 -6.86 -11.19 -7.04
CA GLY A 72 -6.39 -11.36 -5.67
C GLY A 72 -7.49 -11.88 -4.74
N LEU A 73 -8.73 -11.39 -4.88
CA LEU A 73 -9.88 -11.92 -4.13
C LEU A 73 -10.19 -13.37 -4.49
N GLN A 74 -9.99 -13.76 -5.75
CA GLN A 74 -10.12 -15.15 -6.22
C GLN A 74 -8.90 -16.03 -5.88
N ARG A 75 -7.85 -15.45 -5.27
CA ARG A 75 -6.56 -16.12 -5.00
C ARG A 75 -5.82 -16.55 -6.27
N GLU A 76 -6.13 -15.92 -7.39
CA GLU A 76 -5.44 -16.10 -8.67
C GLU A 76 -4.19 -15.19 -8.71
N TRP A 77 -3.24 -15.43 -7.80
CA TRP A 77 -2.14 -14.51 -7.49
C TRP A 77 -1.26 -14.17 -8.70
N LEU A 78 -1.00 -15.14 -9.58
CA LEU A 78 -0.20 -14.90 -10.78
C LEU A 78 -0.89 -13.95 -11.76
N LEU A 79 -2.21 -14.09 -11.95
CA LEU A 79 -2.99 -13.17 -12.80
C LEU A 79 -3.07 -11.78 -12.19
N ALA A 80 -3.21 -11.70 -10.85
CA ALA A 80 -3.15 -10.44 -10.13
C ALA A 80 -1.81 -9.73 -10.36
N ILE A 81 -0.69 -10.44 -10.20
CA ILE A 81 0.66 -9.90 -10.44
C ILE A 81 0.83 -9.39 -11.87
N VAL A 82 0.39 -10.15 -12.87
CA VAL A 82 0.50 -9.74 -14.29
C VAL A 82 -0.28 -8.45 -14.55
N CYS A 83 -1.52 -8.36 -14.04
CA CYS A 83 -2.35 -7.16 -14.18
C CYS A 83 -1.71 -5.96 -13.46
N GLU A 84 -1.24 -6.14 -12.23
CA GLU A 84 -0.65 -5.09 -11.41
C GLU A 84 0.65 -4.55 -12.04
N GLN A 85 1.52 -5.44 -12.53
CA GLN A 85 2.76 -5.04 -13.22
C GLN A 85 2.49 -4.27 -14.51
N TYR A 86 1.46 -4.66 -15.27
CA TYR A 86 1.05 -3.91 -16.46
C TYR A 86 0.57 -2.51 -16.08
N ALA A 87 -0.26 -2.41 -15.05
CA ALA A 87 -0.80 -1.15 -14.54
C ALA A 87 0.33 -0.21 -14.06
N ILE A 88 1.26 -0.72 -13.24
CA ILE A 88 2.43 0.03 -12.73
C ILE A 88 3.29 0.55 -13.90
N LYS A 89 3.68 -0.33 -14.84
CA LYS A 89 4.54 0.07 -15.97
C LYS A 89 3.88 1.16 -16.82
N GLY A 90 2.59 1.02 -17.09
CA GLY A 90 1.81 2.00 -17.84
C GLY A 90 1.75 3.35 -17.14
N LEU A 91 1.46 3.35 -15.84
CA LEU A 91 1.38 4.57 -15.05
C LEU A 91 2.73 5.25 -14.87
N GLN A 92 3.82 4.49 -14.67
CA GLN A 92 5.18 5.02 -14.66
C GLN A 92 5.57 5.67 -15.99
N ALA A 93 5.09 5.14 -17.11
CA ALA A 93 5.29 5.76 -18.42
C ALA A 93 4.48 7.06 -18.60
N LEU A 94 3.34 7.21 -17.91
CA LEU A 94 2.58 8.46 -17.87
C LEU A 94 3.20 9.50 -16.92
N MET A 95 3.89 9.06 -15.88
CA MET A 95 4.47 9.89 -14.82
C MET A 95 5.98 9.60 -14.62
N PRO A 96 6.83 9.80 -15.64
CA PRO A 96 8.23 9.34 -15.59
C PRO A 96 9.08 10.02 -14.51
N THR A 97 8.69 11.21 -14.06
CA THR A 97 9.37 12.01 -13.04
C THR A 97 8.82 11.82 -11.62
N GLU A 98 7.70 11.10 -11.46
CA GLU A 98 6.99 10.97 -10.18
C GLU A 98 6.81 9.49 -9.78
N LYS A 99 7.91 8.72 -9.81
CA LYS A 99 7.89 7.27 -9.56
C LYS A 99 7.54 6.88 -8.12
N ASP A 100 7.63 7.82 -7.19
CA ASP A 100 7.26 7.65 -5.79
C ASP A 100 5.92 8.31 -5.44
N HIS A 101 5.15 8.76 -6.44
CA HIS A 101 3.82 9.36 -6.23
C HIS A 101 2.89 8.44 -5.42
N TYR A 102 2.09 9.02 -4.52
CA TYR A 102 1.20 8.27 -3.62
C TYR A 102 0.27 7.28 -4.32
N ILE A 103 -0.13 7.54 -5.57
CA ILE A 103 -0.95 6.61 -6.36
C ILE A 103 -0.36 5.19 -6.41
N PHE A 104 0.97 5.05 -6.42
CA PHE A 104 1.65 3.77 -6.48
C PHE A 104 1.59 2.97 -5.18
N PHE A 105 1.20 3.60 -4.06
CA PHE A 105 1.04 2.93 -2.76
C PHE A 105 0.14 1.69 -2.88
N ASN A 106 -1.06 1.87 -3.42
CA ASN A 106 -2.04 0.78 -3.55
C ASN A 106 -1.54 -0.31 -4.51
N PHE A 107 -0.84 0.09 -5.57
CA PHE A 107 -0.38 -0.83 -6.61
C PHE A 107 0.73 -1.75 -6.08
N TYR A 108 1.75 -1.16 -5.44
CA TYR A 108 2.83 -1.92 -4.82
C TYR A 108 2.35 -2.73 -3.60
N SER A 109 1.31 -2.26 -2.89
CA SER A 109 0.70 -3.02 -1.79
C SER A 109 0.05 -4.31 -2.29
N VAL A 110 -0.72 -4.24 -3.40
CA VAL A 110 -1.31 -5.44 -4.03
C VAL A 110 -0.22 -6.40 -4.50
N LEU A 111 0.82 -5.88 -5.15
CA LEU A 111 1.92 -6.70 -5.65
C LEU A 111 2.65 -7.42 -4.49
N SER A 112 2.93 -6.71 -3.40
CA SER A 112 3.58 -7.26 -2.21
C SER A 112 2.72 -8.35 -1.55
N ALA A 113 1.41 -8.11 -1.43
CA ALA A 113 0.47 -9.09 -0.89
C ALA A 113 0.41 -10.37 -1.73
N CYS A 114 0.44 -10.25 -3.06
CA CYS A 114 0.46 -11.41 -3.96
C CYS A 114 1.76 -12.21 -3.80
N PHE A 115 2.92 -11.54 -3.68
CA PHE A 115 4.19 -12.24 -3.45
C PHE A 115 4.25 -12.93 -2.08
N LEU A 116 3.69 -12.32 -1.03
CA LEU A 116 3.53 -13.00 0.27
C LEU A 116 2.69 -14.27 0.13
N ALA A 117 1.58 -14.20 -0.61
CA ALA A 117 0.68 -15.34 -0.81
C ALA A 117 1.32 -16.48 -1.61
N LEU A 118 2.28 -16.17 -2.48
CA LEU A 118 3.07 -17.17 -3.24
C LEU A 118 4.30 -17.67 -2.49
N GLY A 119 4.63 -17.13 -1.32
CA GLY A 119 5.84 -17.49 -0.58
C GLY A 119 7.12 -16.85 -1.13
N GLU A 120 7.01 -15.88 -2.04
CA GLU A 120 8.12 -15.10 -2.59
C GLU A 120 8.53 -13.99 -1.61
N ILE A 121 8.96 -14.39 -0.41
CA ILE A 121 9.05 -13.50 0.76
C ILE A 121 10.06 -12.37 0.56
N GLU A 122 11.21 -12.62 -0.04
CA GLU A 122 12.22 -11.58 -0.27
C GLU A 122 11.73 -10.49 -1.23
N THR A 123 10.97 -10.88 -2.27
CA THR A 123 10.36 -9.95 -3.21
C THR A 123 9.25 -9.15 -2.54
N ALA A 124 8.44 -9.79 -1.71
CA ALA A 124 7.45 -9.11 -0.89
C ALA A 124 8.06 -8.08 0.07
N ILE A 125 9.18 -8.41 0.72
CA ILE A 125 9.90 -7.47 1.61
C ILE A 125 10.34 -6.22 0.85
N LYS A 126 10.88 -6.36 -0.37
CA LYS A 126 11.24 -5.21 -1.21
C LYS A 126 10.03 -4.32 -1.51
N GLY A 127 8.90 -4.94 -1.85
CA GLY A 127 7.66 -4.22 -2.10
C GLY A 127 7.10 -3.50 -0.87
N LEU A 128 7.15 -4.13 0.30
CA LEU A 128 6.75 -3.54 1.58
C LEU A 128 7.61 -2.32 1.96
N HIS A 129 8.91 -2.36 1.68
CA HIS A 129 9.78 -1.18 1.88
C HIS A 129 9.42 -0.04 0.93
N ILE A 130 9.16 -0.34 -0.35
CA ILE A 130 8.72 0.69 -1.32
C ILE A 130 7.42 1.34 -0.86
N THR A 131 6.43 0.58 -0.41
CA THR A 131 5.15 1.15 0.05
C THR A 131 5.31 1.92 1.36
N LEU A 132 6.17 1.46 2.26
CA LEU A 132 6.50 2.17 3.50
C LEU A 132 7.19 3.52 3.22
N ASP A 133 8.14 3.57 2.29
CA ASP A 133 8.79 4.82 1.88
C ASP A 133 7.78 5.83 1.33
N ILE A 134 6.82 5.36 0.51
CA ILE A 134 5.72 6.17 0.00
C ILE A 134 4.86 6.70 1.16
N LEU A 135 4.46 5.84 2.11
CA LEU A 135 3.66 6.27 3.28
C LEU A 135 4.39 7.30 4.13
N LEU A 136 5.66 7.06 4.46
CA LEU A 136 6.46 7.95 5.31
C LEU A 136 6.66 9.31 4.63
N LYS A 137 6.89 9.31 3.31
CA LYS A 137 7.02 10.55 2.54
C LYS A 137 5.71 11.32 2.47
N HIS A 138 4.60 10.61 2.28
CA HIS A 138 3.38 11.25 1.78
C HIS A 138 2.24 11.37 2.79
N THR A 139 2.17 10.45 3.75
CA THR A 139 1.15 10.37 4.82
C THR A 139 1.81 9.98 6.16
N PRO A 140 2.78 10.77 6.67
CA PRO A 140 3.57 10.40 7.86
C PRO A 140 2.76 10.28 9.15
N MET A 141 1.55 10.85 9.17
CA MET A 141 0.63 10.79 10.31
C MET A 141 -0.37 9.64 10.21
N ASP A 142 -0.34 8.83 9.14
CA ASP A 142 -1.14 7.60 9.06
C ASP A 142 -0.47 6.48 9.86
N TYR A 143 -0.43 6.70 11.17
CA TYR A 143 0.22 5.80 12.13
C TYR A 143 -0.31 4.38 12.05
N LYS A 144 -1.62 4.21 11.79
CA LYS A 144 -2.23 2.88 11.65
C LYS A 144 -1.65 2.14 10.45
N THR A 145 -1.63 2.76 9.28
CA THR A 145 -1.15 2.10 8.06
C THR A 145 0.36 1.87 8.11
N ILE A 146 1.13 2.82 8.67
CA ILE A 146 2.59 2.70 8.87
C ILE A 146 2.91 1.57 9.86
N SER A 147 2.24 1.53 11.02
CA SER A 147 2.41 0.46 12.01
C SER A 147 2.10 -0.91 11.39
N ASN A 148 1.01 -1.01 10.63
CA ASN A 148 0.66 -2.26 9.96
C ASN A 148 1.71 -2.70 8.91
N HIS A 149 2.36 -1.77 8.21
CA HIS A 149 3.46 -2.10 7.29
C HIS A 149 4.67 -2.69 8.01
N TYR A 150 5.08 -2.07 9.12
CA TYR A 150 6.14 -2.62 9.96
C TYR A 150 5.78 -3.99 10.55
N TYR A 151 4.52 -4.20 10.92
CA TYR A 151 4.02 -5.51 11.34
C TYR A 151 4.15 -6.58 10.23
N HIS A 152 3.80 -6.23 8.99
CA HIS A 152 3.96 -7.14 7.85
C HIS A 152 5.44 -7.43 7.54
N LEU A 153 6.31 -6.42 7.61
CA LEU A 153 7.77 -6.59 7.49
C LEU A 153 8.30 -7.53 8.57
N GLY A 154 7.88 -7.35 9.83
CA GLY A 154 8.27 -8.19 10.94
C GLY A 154 7.92 -9.66 10.71
N ASN A 155 6.70 -9.92 10.24
CA ASN A 155 6.27 -11.28 9.89
C ASN A 155 6.99 -11.85 8.66
N ALA A 156 7.30 -11.03 7.65
CA ALA A 156 8.03 -11.48 6.47
C ALA A 156 9.47 -11.88 6.82
N TYR A 157 10.17 -11.03 7.61
CA TYR A 157 11.50 -11.35 8.11
C TYR A 157 11.51 -12.59 9.01
N ARG A 158 10.47 -12.77 9.83
CA ARG A 158 10.27 -13.98 10.64
C ARG A 158 10.22 -15.24 9.77
N THR A 159 9.52 -15.19 8.64
CA THR A 159 9.40 -16.33 7.71
C THR A 159 10.75 -16.75 7.13
N ILE A 160 11.62 -15.79 6.81
CA ILE A 160 12.99 -16.09 6.34
C ILE A 160 14.00 -16.24 7.48
N GLN A 161 13.53 -16.34 8.73
CA GLN A 161 14.35 -16.49 9.94
C GLN A 161 15.40 -15.37 10.15
N ASN A 162 15.16 -14.19 9.57
CA ASN A 162 15.91 -12.99 9.91
C ASN A 162 15.33 -12.38 11.18
N TRP A 163 15.69 -12.98 12.31
CA TRP A 163 15.13 -12.67 13.62
C TRP A 163 15.38 -11.24 14.07
N GLU A 164 16.56 -10.70 13.76
CA GLU A 164 16.94 -9.33 14.12
C GLU A 164 16.04 -8.32 13.42
N ALA A 165 15.93 -8.40 12.09
CA ALA A 165 15.06 -7.52 11.30
C ALA A 165 13.58 -7.70 11.65
N ALA A 166 13.16 -8.92 11.99
CA ALA A 166 11.80 -9.21 12.41
C ALA A 166 11.43 -8.49 13.72
N LEU A 167 12.29 -8.60 14.74
CA LEU A 167 12.09 -7.94 16.02
C LEU A 167 12.17 -6.42 15.89
N GLN A 168 13.15 -5.90 15.14
CA GLN A 168 13.28 -4.46 14.88
C GLN A 168 12.02 -3.89 14.22
N SER A 169 11.49 -4.58 13.21
CA SER A 169 10.28 -4.15 12.52
C SER A 169 9.06 -4.15 13.46
N LEU A 170 8.89 -5.19 14.29
CA LEU A 170 7.79 -5.19 15.27
C LEU A 170 7.94 -4.13 16.36
N THR A 171 9.16 -3.81 16.79
CA THR A 171 9.40 -2.67 17.69
C THR A 171 8.95 -1.36 17.04
N GLN A 172 9.31 -1.11 15.79
CA GLN A 172 8.84 0.07 15.05
C GLN A 172 7.30 0.09 14.90
N ALA A 173 6.67 -1.06 14.66
CA ALA A 173 5.22 -1.15 14.60
C ALA A 173 4.56 -0.70 15.92
N ILE A 174 5.09 -1.16 17.05
CA ILE A 174 4.59 -0.81 18.40
C ILE A 174 4.80 0.68 18.69
N GLU A 175 6.00 1.20 18.44
CA GLU A 175 6.34 2.61 18.67
C GLU A 175 5.42 3.54 17.86
N ILE A 176 5.23 3.27 16.57
CA ILE A 176 4.32 4.05 15.72
C ILE A 176 2.87 3.92 16.20
N ALA A 177 2.43 2.74 16.61
CA ALA A 177 1.07 2.55 17.11
C ALA A 177 0.78 3.41 18.36
N GLN A 178 1.77 3.53 19.25
CA GLN A 178 1.67 4.32 20.48
C GLN A 178 1.63 5.84 20.24
N LEU A 179 2.04 6.32 19.06
CA LEU A 179 1.90 7.73 18.68
C LEU A 179 0.44 8.11 18.31
N SER A 180 -0.41 7.11 18.05
CA SER A 180 -1.80 7.32 17.66
C SER A 180 -2.74 7.27 18.86
N ASN A 181 -3.61 8.28 18.98
CA ASN A 181 -4.71 8.24 19.95
C ASN A 181 -5.91 7.42 19.48
N ASP A 182 -5.94 7.05 18.18
CA ASP A 182 -7.07 6.34 17.56
C ASP A 182 -6.91 4.81 17.58
N LEU A 183 -5.72 4.32 17.94
CA LEU A 183 -5.44 2.89 18.04
C LEU A 183 -5.72 2.42 19.46
N ASP A 184 -6.55 1.38 19.58
CA ASP A 184 -6.91 0.81 20.86
C ASP A 184 -5.78 -0.05 21.47
N GLN A 185 -5.94 -0.34 22.75
CA GLN A 185 -5.00 -1.20 23.49
C GLN A 185 -4.96 -2.63 22.94
N GLU A 186 -6.05 -3.10 22.32
CA GLU A 186 -6.10 -4.43 21.70
C GLU A 186 -5.16 -4.51 20.50
N TYR A 187 -5.13 -3.48 19.65
CA TYR A 187 -4.21 -3.38 18.52
C TYR A 187 -2.75 -3.45 18.98
N ILE A 188 -2.37 -2.65 19.97
CA ILE A 188 -1.00 -2.63 20.51
C ILE A 188 -0.66 -3.99 21.14
N HIS A 189 -1.57 -4.57 21.92
CA HIS A 189 -1.38 -5.88 22.55
C HIS A 189 -1.16 -7.00 21.53
N ASN A 190 -1.81 -6.94 20.36
CA ASN A 190 -1.61 -7.90 19.28
C ASN A 190 -0.18 -7.81 18.69
N LEU A 191 0.36 -6.59 18.53
CA LEU A 191 1.74 -6.39 18.10
C LEU A 191 2.74 -6.93 19.12
N GLU A 192 2.52 -6.64 20.41
CA GLU A 192 3.36 -7.13 21.51
C GLU A 192 3.33 -8.66 21.61
N THR A 193 2.15 -9.27 21.45
CA THR A 193 1.99 -10.73 21.44
C THR A 193 2.80 -11.36 20.31
N ASN A 194 2.75 -10.79 19.10
CA ASN A 194 3.57 -11.25 17.99
C ASN A 194 5.06 -11.09 18.30
N PHE A 195 5.48 -9.95 18.86
CA PHE A 195 6.86 -9.72 19.26
C PHE A 195 7.37 -10.78 20.26
N GLN A 196 6.57 -11.13 21.27
CA GLN A 196 6.93 -12.20 22.22
C GLN A 196 6.98 -13.58 21.55
N LEU A 197 6.09 -13.86 20.59
CA LEU A 197 6.12 -15.09 19.81
C LEU A 197 7.47 -15.23 19.07
N ILE A 198 7.94 -14.16 18.41
CA ILE A 198 9.24 -14.16 17.74
C ILE A 198 10.36 -14.41 18.73
N LYS A 199 10.39 -13.71 19.88
CA LYS A 199 11.43 -13.93 20.90
C LYS A 199 11.50 -15.38 21.37
N LYS A 200 10.35 -16.04 21.55
CA LYS A 200 10.29 -17.46 21.89
C LYS A 200 10.87 -18.34 20.78
N GLN A 201 10.58 -18.03 19.51
CA GLN A 201 11.15 -18.74 18.36
C GLN A 201 12.68 -18.59 18.29
N VAL A 202 13.21 -17.39 18.55
CA VAL A 202 14.66 -17.15 18.61
C VAL A 202 15.32 -18.00 19.69
N ALA A 203 14.76 -18.00 20.91
CA ALA A 203 15.29 -18.79 22.01
C ALA A 203 15.33 -20.30 21.68
N ASN A 204 14.26 -20.80 21.07
CA ASN A 204 14.19 -22.20 20.64
C ASN A 204 15.22 -22.52 19.54
N ASN A 205 15.40 -21.63 18.56
CA ASN A 205 16.36 -21.81 17.48
C ASN A 205 17.81 -21.88 18.02
N ILE A 206 18.17 -20.97 18.93
CA ILE A 206 19.48 -20.98 19.61
C ILE A 206 19.69 -22.29 20.39
N LEU A 207 18.68 -22.72 21.15
CA LEU A 207 18.75 -23.96 21.92
C LEU A 207 18.98 -25.18 21.01
N CYS A 208 18.25 -25.29 19.90
CA CYS A 208 18.42 -26.35 18.91
C CYS A 208 19.84 -26.36 18.32
N ASN A 209 20.36 -25.20 17.93
CA ASN A 209 21.71 -25.10 17.35
C ASN A 209 22.80 -25.49 18.35
N LEU A 210 22.65 -25.13 19.63
CA LEU A 210 23.57 -25.52 20.69
C LEU A 210 23.59 -27.04 20.92
N ILE A 211 22.42 -27.70 20.87
CA ILE A 211 22.32 -29.16 21.00
C ILE A 211 23.01 -29.85 19.81
N LEU A 212 22.73 -29.39 18.58
CA LEU A 212 23.32 -29.96 17.37
C LEU A 212 24.84 -29.76 17.28
N SER A 213 25.36 -28.65 17.83
CA SER A 213 26.82 -28.39 17.85
C SER A 213 27.60 -29.27 18.83
N LYS A 214 26.90 -29.96 19.75
CA LYS A 214 27.49 -30.81 20.80
C LYS A 214 27.31 -32.31 20.55
N ALA A 215 26.58 -32.69 19.50
CA ALA A 215 26.35 -34.06 19.07
C ALA A 215 27.31 -34.42 17.92
#